data_AF-A0A0D8BFN7-F1
#
_entry.id   AF-A0A0D8BFN7-F1
#
_cell.length_a   1.000
_cell.length_b   1.000
_cell.length_c   1.000
_cell.angle_alpha   90.00
_cell.angle_beta   90.00
_cell.angle_gamma   90.00
#
_symmetry.space_group_name_H-M   'P 1'
#
loop_
_entity.id
_entity.type
_entity.pdbx_description
1 polymer ?
#
loop_
_entity_poly.entity_id
_entity_poly.type
_entity_poly.pdbx_seq_one_letter_code
_entity_poly.pdbx_strand_id
1 'polypeptide(L)'
;MPADRGEPPERDGAAGSDQPTGRPADQAGEPGQADQRPDDQAAPPEPPATSDGEPVPFDLLQAGGMLFAAGQSVARLGRQLATELSEVSNSLRAAQISPDVILRVAGELAAEILRFLRIDLVGMIIDAWAEWPVIREAAHRSAASPQATETLILGSHTSTVEYGREADILAGELLLSRTRIRLIVEFALAEVSIALRAGRLTRAHPGSGRVSLTLLVAERTIRQVERDLPLPASIPLGNGIPIPGLSRTTEPDAGRGGTAARRDDANPDPSAPVRPRPDPNGPPGDLADDGPAGPAGPDEPDEPPVG
;
A
#
# COMPACT_ATOMS: atom_id res chain seq x y z
N MET A 1 -3.30 5.94 55.54
CA MET A 1 -4.46 5.29 56.18
C MET A 1 -5.24 4.58 55.08
N PRO A 2 -5.07 3.27 54.89
CA PRO A 2 -5.78 2.46 53.89
C PRO A 2 -7.02 1.77 54.48
N ALA A 3 -8.04 1.57 53.65
CA ALA A 3 -9.14 0.61 53.82
C ALA A 3 -9.56 0.23 52.38
N ASP A 4 -9.30 -0.98 51.88
CA ASP A 4 -9.76 -2.33 52.23
C ASP A 4 -11.03 -2.75 51.47
N ARG A 5 -10.84 -3.86 50.74
CA ARG A 5 -11.74 -4.91 50.27
C ARG A 5 -12.95 -4.66 49.36
N GLY A 6 -12.94 -5.45 48.29
CA GLY A 6 -14.10 -5.89 47.52
C GLY A 6 -13.73 -6.96 46.49
N GLU A 7 -13.25 -8.13 46.95
CA GLU A 7 -13.13 -9.35 46.12
C GLU A 7 -14.52 -9.96 45.84
N PRO A 8 -14.78 -10.52 44.65
CA PRO A 8 -15.97 -11.32 44.38
C PRO A 8 -15.76 -12.81 44.75
N PRO A 9 -16.83 -13.53 45.15
CA PRO A 9 -16.70 -14.87 45.72
C PRO A 9 -16.55 -15.99 44.66
N GLU A 10 -15.58 -16.87 44.94
CA GLU A 10 -15.50 -18.24 44.43
C GLU A 10 -16.74 -19.04 44.82
N ARG A 11 -17.24 -19.86 43.88
CA ARG A 11 -18.15 -20.96 44.18
C ARG A 11 -17.47 -22.26 43.79
N ASP A 12 -16.96 -22.94 44.81
CA ASP A 12 -16.73 -24.38 44.81
C ASP A 12 -18.06 -25.12 44.99
N GLY A 13 -18.22 -26.21 44.25
CA GLY A 13 -19.44 -27.02 44.22
C GLY A 13 -19.21 -28.40 43.61
N ALA A 14 -18.32 -29.15 44.26
CA ALA A 14 -18.20 -30.61 44.41
C ALA A 14 -19.06 -31.60 43.59
N ALA A 15 -18.34 -32.64 43.13
CA ALA A 15 -18.59 -34.09 43.32
C ALA A 15 -19.37 -34.94 42.28
N GLY A 16 -18.76 -36.10 41.96
CA GLY A 16 -19.37 -37.31 41.38
C GLY A 16 -18.67 -37.77 40.10
N SER A 17 -17.55 -38.50 40.15
CA SER A 17 -17.45 -39.98 40.22
C SER A 17 -18.22 -40.71 39.13
N ASP A 18 -17.54 -41.24 38.10
CA ASP A 18 -17.21 -42.67 37.96
C ASP A 18 -16.77 -43.04 36.53
N GLN A 19 -15.78 -43.92 36.47
CA GLN A 19 -15.13 -44.45 35.27
C GLN A 19 -15.69 -45.86 34.94
N PRO A 20 -15.18 -46.58 33.92
CA PRO A 20 -15.95 -47.15 32.82
C PRO A 20 -16.38 -48.61 33.04
N THR A 21 -17.39 -49.08 32.30
CA THR A 21 -17.68 -50.53 32.20
C THR A 21 -18.05 -50.96 30.77
N GLY A 22 -17.30 -51.95 30.27
CA GLY A 22 -17.85 -53.12 29.59
C GLY A 22 -18.17 -53.08 28.09
N ARG A 23 -17.20 -53.50 27.27
CA ARG A 23 -17.43 -54.46 26.16
C ARG A 23 -17.47 -55.89 26.78
N PRO A 24 -18.04 -56.96 26.18
CA PRO A 24 -17.75 -57.39 24.79
C PRO A 24 -18.85 -58.18 24.03
N ALA A 25 -18.53 -58.46 22.75
CA ALA A 25 -18.87 -59.66 21.95
C ALA A 25 -20.35 -59.93 21.61
N ASP A 26 -20.75 -60.59 20.53
CA ASP A 26 -20.15 -61.19 19.34
C ASP A 26 -21.37 -61.54 18.46
N GLN A 27 -21.27 -61.43 17.14
CA GLN A 27 -21.81 -62.49 16.28
C GLN A 27 -21.31 -62.34 14.84
N ALA A 28 -20.63 -63.41 14.45
CA ALA A 28 -20.00 -63.68 13.18
C ALA A 28 -20.92 -64.48 12.26
N GLY A 29 -20.54 -64.50 10.98
CA GLY A 29 -20.89 -65.53 9.98
C GLY A 29 -21.35 -64.90 8.66
N GLU A 30 -20.85 -65.24 7.47
CA GLU A 30 -19.88 -66.25 7.02
C GLU A 30 -19.50 -65.91 5.55
N PRO A 31 -18.50 -66.61 4.94
CA PRO A 31 -17.75 -66.16 3.77
C PRO A 31 -18.18 -66.78 2.43
N GLY A 32 -17.76 -66.16 1.32
CA GLY A 32 -17.83 -66.71 -0.03
C GLY A 32 -16.63 -66.29 -0.88
N GLN A 33 -15.62 -67.16 -0.95
CA GLN A 33 -14.59 -67.26 -2.01
C GLN A 33 -15.25 -67.66 -3.35
N ALA A 34 -14.74 -67.44 -4.57
CA ALA A 34 -13.48 -66.95 -5.11
C ALA A 34 -13.67 -66.59 -6.60
N ASP A 35 -12.70 -65.86 -7.17
CA ASP A 35 -11.89 -66.26 -8.35
C ASP A 35 -11.80 -65.25 -9.52
N GLN A 36 -10.54 -65.07 -10.00
CA GLN A 36 -10.06 -64.46 -11.27
C GLN A 36 -10.17 -62.92 -11.44
N ARG A 37 -9.21 -62.14 -11.95
CA ARG A 37 -7.82 -62.26 -12.48
C ARG A 37 -7.24 -60.82 -12.56
N PRO A 38 -5.92 -60.62 -12.80
CA PRO A 38 -5.22 -59.34 -12.68
C PRO A 38 -5.27 -58.51 -13.98
N ASP A 39 -4.87 -57.25 -13.85
CA ASP A 39 -4.71 -56.21 -14.89
C ASP A 39 -5.93 -55.32 -15.14
N ASP A 40 -6.06 -54.26 -14.33
CA ASP A 40 -6.34 -52.94 -14.90
C ASP A 40 -5.75 -51.83 -14.02
N GLN A 41 -4.85 -51.07 -14.63
CA GLN A 41 -4.04 -50.04 -14.02
C GLN A 41 -4.92 -48.81 -13.80
N ALA A 42 -5.53 -48.70 -12.61
CA ALA A 42 -6.28 -47.53 -12.21
C ALA A 42 -5.34 -46.30 -12.21
N ALA A 43 -5.58 -45.41 -13.17
CA ALA A 43 -5.00 -44.07 -13.18
C ALA A 43 -5.27 -43.38 -11.82
N PRO A 44 -4.35 -42.53 -11.32
CA PRO A 44 -4.61 -41.76 -10.11
C PRO A 44 -5.87 -40.90 -10.30
N PRO A 45 -6.69 -40.72 -9.25
CA PRO A 45 -7.91 -39.93 -9.36
C PRO A 45 -7.56 -38.51 -9.82
N GLU A 46 -8.20 -38.07 -10.90
CA GLU A 46 -8.13 -36.68 -11.34
C GLU A 46 -8.50 -35.76 -10.16
N PRO A 47 -7.75 -34.67 -9.92
CA PRO A 47 -8.11 -33.72 -8.88
C PRO A 47 -9.51 -33.16 -9.18
N PRO A 48 -10.37 -32.95 -8.17
CA PRO A 48 -11.69 -32.40 -8.39
C PRO A 48 -11.54 -31.06 -9.11
N ALA A 49 -12.31 -30.89 -10.19
CA ALA A 49 -12.43 -29.64 -10.93
C ALA A 49 -12.53 -28.50 -9.91
N THR A 50 -11.51 -27.64 -9.91
CA THR A 50 -11.53 -26.38 -9.17
C THR A 50 -12.83 -25.69 -9.53
N SER A 51 -13.70 -25.53 -8.53
CA SER A 51 -14.85 -24.65 -8.62
C SER A 51 -14.30 -23.30 -9.09
N ASP A 52 -14.56 -22.96 -10.35
CA ASP A 52 -14.32 -21.64 -10.89
C ASP A 52 -15.05 -20.68 -9.94
N GLY A 53 -14.28 -19.96 -9.14
CA GLY A 53 -14.81 -18.95 -8.24
C GLY A 53 -15.57 -17.96 -9.10
N GLU A 54 -16.85 -17.75 -8.79
CA GLU A 54 -17.61 -16.70 -9.44
C GLU A 54 -16.78 -15.40 -9.41
N PRO A 55 -16.65 -14.69 -10.54
CA PRO A 55 -15.93 -13.44 -10.57
C PRO A 55 -16.61 -12.49 -9.61
N VAL A 56 -15.95 -12.22 -8.47
CA VAL A 56 -16.41 -11.19 -7.52
C VAL A 56 -16.56 -9.91 -8.34
N PRO A 57 -17.75 -9.29 -8.38
CA PRO A 57 -17.94 -8.06 -9.13
C PRO A 57 -16.89 -7.04 -8.65
N PHE A 58 -16.04 -6.55 -9.56
CA PHE A 58 -14.96 -5.60 -9.23
C PHE A 58 -15.47 -4.32 -8.54
N ASP A 59 -16.76 -4.02 -8.63
CA ASP A 59 -17.39 -2.92 -7.90
C ASP A 59 -17.42 -3.11 -6.37
N LEU A 60 -17.33 -4.36 -5.87
CA LEU A 60 -17.27 -4.67 -4.43
C LEU A 60 -15.88 -4.40 -3.83
N LEU A 61 -14.83 -4.35 -4.66
CA LEU A 61 -13.46 -4.12 -4.22
C LEU A 61 -13.02 -2.67 -4.48
N GLN A 62 -13.97 -1.78 -4.80
CA GLN A 62 -13.73 -0.34 -4.78
C GLN A 62 -13.87 0.23 -3.36
N ALA A 63 -12.99 1.16 -2.99
CA ALA A 63 -13.01 1.80 -1.68
C ALA A 63 -14.39 2.41 -1.33
N GLY A 64 -15.07 3.01 -2.32
CA GLY A 64 -16.41 3.57 -2.15
C GLY A 64 -17.46 2.52 -1.79
N GLY A 65 -17.44 1.35 -2.41
CA GLY A 65 -18.37 0.25 -2.12
C GLY A 65 -18.13 -0.38 -0.74
N MET A 66 -16.88 -0.42 -0.30
CA MET A 66 -16.51 -0.92 1.02
C MET A 66 -16.81 0.10 2.13
N LEU A 67 -16.61 1.39 1.87
CA LEU A 67 -16.95 2.49 2.78
C LEU A 67 -18.45 2.68 2.91
N PHE A 68 -19.19 2.67 1.80
CA PHE A 68 -20.62 2.98 1.75
C PHE A 68 -21.41 1.75 1.30
N ALA A 69 -22.32 1.26 2.16
CA ALA A 69 -23.26 0.21 1.77
C ALA A 69 -24.04 0.60 0.50
N ALA A 70 -24.31 -0.39 -0.36
CA ALA A 70 -24.97 -0.20 -1.64
C ALA A 70 -26.25 0.66 -1.50
N GLY A 71 -26.35 1.73 -2.29
CA GLY A 71 -27.51 2.64 -2.32
C GLY A 71 -27.48 3.82 -1.33
N GLN A 72 -26.44 3.97 -0.50
CA GLN A 72 -26.32 5.04 0.51
C GLN A 72 -25.13 5.98 0.23
N SER A 73 -25.10 6.65 -0.92
CA SER A 73 -23.87 7.36 -1.33
C SER A 73 -24.00 8.89 -1.28
N VAL A 74 -24.64 9.54 -2.26
CA VAL A 74 -24.46 11.00 -2.45
C VAL A 74 -25.23 11.85 -1.44
N ALA A 75 -26.57 11.71 -1.36
CA ALA A 75 -27.40 12.62 -0.57
C ALA A 75 -27.15 12.52 0.94
N ARG A 76 -26.84 11.31 1.43
CA ARG A 76 -26.49 11.09 2.84
C ARG A 76 -25.13 11.70 3.16
N LEU A 77 -24.13 11.45 2.32
CA LEU A 77 -22.80 12.04 2.48
C LEU A 77 -22.89 13.57 2.39
N GLY A 78 -23.67 14.13 1.46
CA GLY A 78 -23.88 15.58 1.35
C GLY A 78 -24.46 16.19 2.62
N ARG A 79 -25.48 15.57 3.23
CA ARG A 79 -26.02 16.02 4.53
C ARG A 79 -25.00 15.90 5.66
N GLN A 80 -24.24 14.81 5.68
CA GLN A 80 -23.20 14.60 6.68
C GLN A 80 -22.10 15.67 6.55
N LEU A 81 -21.61 15.94 5.34
CA LEU A 81 -20.63 16.99 5.09
C LEU A 81 -21.15 18.38 5.47
N ALA A 82 -22.42 18.68 5.18
CA ALA A 82 -23.01 19.95 5.59
C ALA A 82 -23.02 20.16 7.11
N THR A 83 -23.04 19.06 7.88
CA THR A 83 -23.00 19.07 9.35
C THR A 83 -21.56 19.09 9.88
N GLU A 84 -20.72 18.17 9.39
CA GLU A 84 -19.35 17.97 9.87
C GLU A 84 -18.39 19.09 9.44
N LEU A 85 -18.64 19.73 8.28
CA LEU A 85 -17.83 20.84 7.76
C LEU A 85 -18.42 22.19 8.16
N SER A 86 -18.70 22.36 9.45
CA SER A 86 -19.28 23.60 9.99
C SER A 86 -18.46 24.84 9.62
N GLU A 87 -17.13 24.74 9.53
CA GLU A 87 -16.26 25.84 9.10
C GLU A 87 -16.50 26.26 7.64
N VAL A 88 -16.62 25.28 6.71
CA VAL A 88 -16.95 25.57 5.30
C VAL A 88 -18.35 26.18 5.22
N SER A 89 -19.33 25.59 5.90
CA SER A 89 -20.70 26.10 5.97
C SER A 89 -20.76 27.53 6.55
N ASN A 90 -19.95 27.84 7.56
CA ASN A 90 -19.86 29.16 8.17
C ASN A 90 -19.22 30.19 7.23
N SER A 91 -18.15 29.83 6.52
CA SER A 91 -17.54 30.70 5.50
C SER A 91 -18.48 31.02 4.35
N LEU A 92 -19.23 30.01 3.87
CA LEU A 92 -20.26 30.21 2.84
C LEU A 92 -21.38 31.14 3.34
N ARG A 93 -21.83 30.95 4.58
CA ARG A 93 -22.85 31.82 5.19
C ARG A 93 -22.34 33.26 5.39
N ALA A 94 -21.07 33.44 5.77
CA ALA A 94 -20.43 34.75 5.89
C ALA A 94 -20.35 35.47 4.54
N ALA A 95 -20.18 34.72 3.44
CA ALA A 95 -20.29 35.22 2.07
C ALA A 95 -21.73 35.45 1.59
N GLN A 96 -22.72 35.43 2.50
CA GLN A 96 -24.15 35.63 2.23
C GLN A 96 -24.74 34.62 1.23
N ILE A 97 -24.15 33.43 1.12
CA ILE A 97 -24.66 32.35 0.28
C ILE A 97 -25.90 31.74 0.93
N SER A 98 -26.96 31.55 0.13
CA SER A 98 -28.23 30.99 0.63
C SER A 98 -28.07 29.54 1.13
N PRO A 99 -28.86 29.11 2.13
CA PRO A 99 -28.81 27.73 2.63
C PRO A 99 -29.00 26.65 1.56
N ASP A 100 -29.85 26.91 0.56
CA ASP A 100 -30.10 25.98 -0.54
C ASP A 100 -28.85 25.77 -1.41
N VAL A 101 -28.08 26.85 -1.64
CA VAL A 101 -26.81 26.77 -2.38
C VAL A 101 -25.76 26.03 -1.56
N ILE A 102 -25.70 26.22 -0.24
CA ILE A 102 -24.79 25.47 0.64
C ILE A 102 -25.07 23.96 0.56
N LEU A 103 -26.34 23.56 0.60
CA LEU A 103 -26.73 22.15 0.46
C LEU A 103 -26.37 21.58 -0.92
N ARG A 104 -26.51 22.37 -1.99
CA ARG A 104 -26.09 21.98 -3.33
C ARG A 104 -24.58 21.78 -3.42
N VAL A 105 -23.78 22.72 -2.91
CA VAL A 105 -22.32 22.63 -2.85
C VAL A 105 -21.88 21.39 -2.06
N ALA A 106 -22.52 21.11 -0.91
CA ALA A 106 -22.24 19.90 -0.14
C ALA A 106 -22.59 18.62 -0.91
N GLY A 107 -23.65 18.63 -1.72
CA GLY A 107 -24.01 17.54 -2.61
C GLY A 107 -23.01 17.33 -3.75
N GLU A 108 -22.50 18.41 -4.35
CA GLU A 108 -21.45 18.36 -5.38
C GLU A 108 -20.12 17.84 -4.80
N LEU A 109 -19.73 18.31 -3.61
CA LEU A 109 -18.56 17.78 -2.89
C LEU A 109 -18.73 16.28 -2.56
N ALA A 110 -19.92 15.85 -2.14
CA ALA A 110 -20.21 14.43 -1.91
C ALA A 110 -20.07 13.59 -3.19
N ALA A 111 -20.54 14.10 -4.33
CA ALA A 111 -20.37 13.43 -5.62
C ALA A 111 -18.89 13.33 -6.03
N GLU A 112 -18.11 14.39 -5.83
CA GLU A 112 -16.67 14.40 -6.09
C GLU A 112 -15.92 13.42 -5.18
N ILE A 113 -16.27 13.35 -3.89
CA ILE A 113 -15.71 12.35 -2.97
C ILE A 113 -16.01 10.93 -3.45
N LEU A 114 -17.24 10.64 -3.88
CA LEU A 114 -17.60 9.31 -4.37
C LEU A 114 -16.86 8.97 -5.67
N ARG A 115 -16.62 9.95 -6.53
CA ARG A 115 -15.77 9.77 -7.72
C ARG A 115 -14.32 9.51 -7.33
N PHE A 116 -13.79 10.23 -6.34
CA PHE A 116 -12.47 9.99 -5.78
C PHE A 116 -12.34 8.58 -5.18
N LEU A 117 -13.41 8.05 -4.58
CA LEU A 117 -13.43 6.71 -3.97
C LEU A 117 -13.61 5.55 -4.95
N ARG A 118 -13.59 5.80 -6.27
CA ARG A 118 -13.51 4.74 -7.30
C ARG A 118 -12.09 4.18 -7.41
N ILE A 119 -11.49 3.89 -6.26
CA ILE A 119 -10.13 3.35 -6.12
C ILE A 119 -10.25 1.84 -6.03
N ASP A 120 -9.52 1.13 -6.89
CA ASP A 120 -9.39 -0.33 -6.87
C ASP A 120 -8.46 -0.76 -5.73
N LEU A 121 -9.03 -1.42 -4.71
CA LEU A 121 -8.27 -1.92 -3.56
C LEU A 121 -7.36 -3.09 -3.93
N VAL A 122 -7.71 -3.88 -4.95
CA VAL A 122 -6.88 -5.01 -5.40
C VAL A 122 -5.65 -4.51 -6.14
N GLY A 123 -5.82 -3.58 -7.08
CA GLY A 123 -4.68 -2.90 -7.71
C GLY A 123 -3.76 -2.26 -6.67
N MET A 124 -4.33 -1.56 -5.69
CA MET A 124 -3.57 -0.90 -4.62
C MET A 124 -2.70 -1.88 -3.82
N ILE A 125 -3.26 -3.02 -3.39
CA ILE A 125 -2.50 -3.96 -2.57
C ILE A 125 -1.40 -4.66 -3.39
N ILE A 126 -1.65 -4.90 -4.68
CA ILE A 126 -0.65 -5.46 -5.59
C ILE A 126 0.50 -4.49 -5.81
N ASP A 127 0.20 -3.21 -6.02
CA ASP A 127 1.22 -2.16 -6.14
C ASP A 127 2.04 -2.04 -4.85
N ALA A 128 1.38 -2.08 -3.68
CA ALA A 128 2.05 -2.08 -2.38
C ALA A 128 3.01 -3.27 -2.23
N TRP A 129 2.61 -4.47 -2.64
CA TRP A 129 3.51 -5.63 -2.64
C TRP A 129 4.68 -5.45 -3.60
N ALA A 130 4.46 -4.91 -4.81
CA ALA A 130 5.54 -4.68 -5.77
C ALA A 130 6.64 -3.74 -5.21
N GLU A 131 6.32 -2.91 -4.23
CA GLU A 131 7.27 -2.02 -3.58
C GLU A 131 8.14 -2.68 -2.50
N TRP A 132 7.85 -3.91 -2.10
CA TRP A 132 8.55 -4.52 -0.98
C TRP A 132 9.96 -4.97 -1.33
N PRO A 133 10.96 -4.70 -0.47
CA PRO A 133 12.36 -5.07 -0.73
C PRO A 133 12.55 -6.56 -1.05
N VAL A 134 11.87 -7.45 -0.31
CA VAL A 134 11.99 -8.90 -0.51
C VAL A 134 11.43 -9.35 -1.86
N ILE A 135 10.34 -8.72 -2.32
CA ILE A 135 9.75 -9.00 -3.65
C ILE A 135 10.66 -8.43 -4.74
N ARG A 136 11.20 -7.22 -4.55
CA ARG A 136 12.17 -6.62 -5.47
C ARG A 136 13.40 -7.51 -5.64
N GLU A 137 13.95 -8.02 -4.54
CA GLU A 137 15.13 -8.87 -4.60
C GLU A 137 14.85 -10.23 -5.26
N ALA A 138 13.71 -10.86 -4.95
CA ALA A 138 13.26 -12.06 -5.65
C ALA A 138 13.02 -11.77 -7.15
N ALA A 139 12.50 -10.60 -7.49
CA ALA A 139 12.32 -10.21 -8.88
C ALA A 139 13.67 -10.00 -9.60
N HIS A 140 14.68 -9.42 -8.94
CA HIS A 140 16.05 -9.35 -9.47
C HIS A 140 16.63 -10.74 -9.73
N ARG A 141 16.48 -11.70 -8.81
CA ARG A 141 16.95 -13.08 -9.00
C ARG A 141 16.20 -13.79 -10.13
N SER A 142 14.88 -13.65 -10.18
CA SER A 142 14.03 -14.19 -11.24
C SER A 142 14.38 -13.60 -12.62
N ALA A 143 14.82 -12.34 -12.69
CA ALA A 143 15.30 -11.74 -13.93
C ALA A 143 16.61 -12.39 -14.44
N ALA A 144 17.47 -12.88 -13.55
CA ALA A 144 18.69 -13.61 -13.92
C ALA A 144 18.40 -15.05 -14.42
N SER A 145 17.21 -15.59 -14.12
CA SER A 145 16.74 -16.90 -14.61
C SER A 145 15.34 -16.83 -15.24
N PRO A 146 15.18 -16.21 -16.43
CA PRO A 146 13.87 -15.84 -16.98
C PRO A 146 12.90 -17.00 -17.26
N GLN A 147 13.43 -18.22 -17.39
CA GLN A 147 12.62 -19.41 -17.65
C GLN A 147 12.08 -20.06 -16.37
N ALA A 148 12.66 -19.73 -15.21
CA ALA A 148 12.20 -20.22 -13.93
C ALA A 148 11.11 -19.31 -13.35
N THR A 149 10.12 -19.93 -12.72
CA THR A 149 9.16 -19.22 -11.86
C THR A 149 9.65 -19.32 -10.42
N GLU A 150 9.89 -18.18 -9.79
CA GLU A 150 10.23 -18.09 -8.38
C GLU A 150 8.94 -17.82 -7.60
N THR A 151 8.63 -18.64 -6.60
CA THR A 151 7.46 -18.42 -5.73
C THR A 151 7.94 -17.99 -4.35
N LEU A 152 7.39 -16.88 -3.86
CA LEU A 152 7.69 -16.31 -2.56
C LEU A 152 6.45 -16.38 -1.68
N ILE A 153 6.59 -16.95 -0.48
CA ILE A 153 5.54 -16.94 0.54
C ILE A 153 5.91 -15.88 1.58
N LEU A 154 5.00 -14.95 1.79
CA LEU A 154 5.12 -13.86 2.74
C LEU A 154 4.12 -14.10 3.85
N GLY A 155 4.60 -14.06 5.10
CA GLY A 155 3.74 -14.21 6.27
C GLY A 155 2.83 -13.01 6.50
N SER A 156 2.30 -12.93 7.71
CA SER A 156 1.34 -11.88 8.06
C SER A 156 1.94 -10.49 7.96
N HIS A 157 1.17 -9.57 7.41
CA HIS A 157 1.65 -8.22 7.19
C HIS A 157 0.54 -7.19 7.13
N THR A 158 0.95 -5.97 7.46
CA THR A 158 0.10 -4.79 7.35
C THR A 158 0.71 -3.84 6.32
N SER A 159 -0.14 -3.28 5.47
CA SER A 159 0.22 -2.20 4.55
C SER A 159 -0.74 -1.05 4.74
N THR A 160 -0.21 0.15 4.94
CA THR A 160 -1.00 1.38 5.02
C THR A 160 -0.69 2.23 3.80
N VAL A 161 -1.73 2.61 3.07
CA VAL A 161 -1.63 3.45 1.89
C VAL A 161 -2.53 4.67 2.09
N GLU A 162 -2.01 5.83 1.74
CA GLU A 162 -2.76 7.09 1.82
C GLU A 162 -2.93 7.68 0.42
N TYR A 163 -4.17 8.03 0.08
CA TYR A 163 -4.50 8.80 -1.12
C TYR A 163 -5.08 10.15 -0.73
N GLY A 164 -4.64 11.20 -1.42
CA GLY A 164 -5.11 12.56 -1.20
C GLY A 164 -5.51 13.26 -2.49
N ARG A 165 -6.50 14.15 -2.39
CA ARG A 165 -6.87 15.10 -3.44
C ARG A 165 -7.27 16.43 -2.79
N GLU A 166 -7.00 17.53 -3.47
CA GLU A 166 -7.57 18.84 -3.14
C GLU A 166 -8.79 19.11 -4.01
N ALA A 167 -9.85 19.66 -3.40
CA ALA A 167 -11.06 20.09 -4.09
C ALA A 167 -11.28 21.58 -3.81
N ASP A 168 -11.41 22.36 -4.88
CA ASP A 168 -11.76 23.78 -4.80
C ASP A 168 -13.28 23.94 -4.78
N ILE A 169 -13.77 24.70 -3.82
CA ILE A 169 -15.18 25.05 -3.65
C ILE A 169 -15.38 26.46 -4.19
N LEU A 170 -16.15 26.58 -5.26
CA LEU A 170 -16.37 27.83 -5.98
C LEU A 170 -17.85 28.26 -5.92
N ALA A 171 -18.12 29.57 -5.92
CA ALA A 171 -19.41 30.13 -6.33
C ALA A 171 -19.21 31.00 -7.57
N GLY A 172 -19.59 30.47 -8.74
CA GLY A 172 -19.15 31.05 -10.01
C GLY A 172 -17.63 30.93 -10.13
N GLU A 173 -16.96 32.06 -10.37
CA GLU A 173 -15.48 32.13 -10.47
C GLU A 173 -14.81 32.42 -9.12
N LEU A 174 -15.57 32.66 -8.05
CA LEU A 174 -15.02 33.00 -6.74
C LEU A 174 -14.62 31.74 -5.97
N LEU A 175 -13.33 31.58 -5.68
CA LEU A 175 -12.82 30.56 -4.76
C LEU A 175 -13.24 30.89 -3.32
N LEU A 176 -14.09 30.05 -2.75
CA LEU A 176 -14.60 30.21 -1.39
C LEU A 176 -13.75 29.43 -0.38
N SER A 177 -13.31 28.24 -0.76
CA SER A 177 -12.50 27.37 0.09
C SER A 177 -11.79 26.31 -0.74
N ARG A 178 -10.65 25.84 -0.25
CA ARG A 178 -9.99 24.63 -0.72
C ARG A 178 -10.06 23.57 0.37
N THR A 179 -10.57 22.40 0.03
CA THR A 179 -10.78 21.30 0.96
C THR A 179 -9.95 20.10 0.56
N ARG A 180 -9.18 19.56 1.51
CA ARG A 180 -8.42 18.31 1.31
C ARG A 180 -9.31 17.11 1.57
N ILE A 181 -9.30 16.15 0.66
CA ILE A 181 -9.96 14.85 0.77
C ILE A 181 -8.85 13.81 0.89
N ARG A 182 -8.91 12.96 1.92
CA ARG A 182 -7.94 11.89 2.13
C ARG A 182 -8.65 10.56 2.35
N LEU A 183 -8.10 9.50 1.80
CA LEU A 183 -8.45 8.13 2.10
C LEU A 183 -7.21 7.44 2.67
N ILE A 184 -7.32 6.94 3.89
CA ILE A 184 -6.32 6.04 4.48
C ILE A 184 -6.88 4.63 4.36
N VAL A 185 -6.09 3.75 3.77
CA VAL A 185 -6.39 2.34 3.60
C VAL A 185 -5.35 1.53 4.35
N GLU A 186 -5.79 0.66 5.24
CA GLU A 186 -4.92 -0.28 5.93
C GLU A 186 -5.36 -1.70 5.59
N PHE A 187 -4.46 -2.46 4.97
CA PHE A 187 -4.64 -3.87 4.69
C PHE A 187 -3.93 -4.68 5.75
N ALA A 188 -4.60 -5.67 6.33
CA ALA A 188 -4.00 -6.67 7.19
C ALA A 188 -4.24 -8.06 6.58
N LEU A 189 -3.17 -8.72 6.15
CA LEU A 189 -3.22 -10.04 5.50
C LEU A 189 -2.51 -11.09 6.35
N ALA A 190 -3.07 -12.29 6.39
CA ALA A 190 -2.47 -13.40 7.11
C ALA A 190 -1.25 -13.99 6.38
N GLU A 191 -1.32 -14.09 5.06
CA GLU A 191 -0.29 -14.65 4.19
C GLU A 191 -0.50 -14.16 2.76
N VAL A 192 0.55 -14.11 1.95
CA VAL A 192 0.42 -14.01 0.49
C VAL A 192 1.50 -14.84 -0.20
N SER A 193 1.13 -15.59 -1.22
CA SER A 193 2.06 -16.31 -2.10
C SER A 193 2.12 -15.63 -3.46
N ILE A 194 3.31 -15.25 -3.90
CA ILE A 194 3.55 -14.46 -5.11
C ILE A 194 4.45 -15.23 -6.07
N ALA A 195 4.05 -15.31 -7.34
CA ALA A 195 4.84 -15.91 -8.40
C ALA A 195 5.52 -14.84 -9.26
N LEU A 196 6.84 -14.91 -9.34
CA LEU A 196 7.70 -14.03 -10.11
C LEU A 196 8.31 -14.79 -11.30
N ARG A 197 8.30 -14.16 -12.47
CA ARG A 197 8.98 -14.69 -13.67
C ARG A 197 9.62 -13.57 -14.44
N ALA A 198 10.90 -13.74 -14.78
CA ALA A 198 11.67 -12.75 -15.55
C ALA A 198 11.58 -11.33 -14.95
N GLY A 199 11.59 -11.21 -13.62
CA GLY A 199 11.50 -9.93 -12.91
C GLY A 199 10.12 -9.28 -12.89
N ARG A 200 9.05 -10.05 -13.16
CA ARG A 200 7.67 -9.56 -13.16
C ARG A 200 6.80 -10.36 -12.20
N LEU A 201 5.87 -9.69 -11.54
CA LEU A 201 4.85 -10.30 -10.69
C LEU A 201 3.74 -10.84 -11.58
N THR A 202 3.62 -12.16 -11.69
CA THR A 202 2.72 -12.82 -12.67
C THR A 202 1.44 -13.35 -12.05
N ARG A 203 1.47 -13.68 -10.76
CA ARG A 203 0.32 -14.21 -10.02
C ARG A 203 0.48 -13.90 -8.53
N ALA A 204 -0.64 -13.67 -7.86
CA ALA A 204 -0.72 -13.61 -6.41
C ALA A 204 -1.81 -14.55 -5.89
N HIS A 205 -1.56 -15.19 -4.76
CA HIS A 205 -2.50 -15.98 -3.98
C HIS A 205 -2.59 -15.34 -2.61
N PRO A 206 -3.51 -14.39 -2.41
CA PRO A 206 -3.71 -13.79 -1.11
C PRO A 206 -4.36 -14.80 -0.16
N GLY A 207 -3.87 -14.81 1.08
CA GLY A 207 -4.59 -15.41 2.20
C GLY A 207 -5.76 -14.53 2.65
N SER A 208 -6.42 -14.96 3.72
CA SER A 208 -7.46 -14.16 4.37
C SER A 208 -6.91 -12.80 4.81
N GLY A 209 -7.72 -11.76 4.67
CA GLY A 209 -7.35 -10.43 5.11
C GLY A 209 -8.52 -9.56 5.52
N ARG A 210 -8.19 -8.45 6.16
CA ARG A 210 -9.11 -7.37 6.50
C ARG A 210 -8.61 -6.07 5.91
N VAL A 211 -9.54 -5.15 5.68
CA VAL A 211 -9.26 -3.79 5.25
C VAL A 211 -9.95 -2.81 6.20
N SER A 212 -9.18 -1.83 6.66
CA SER A 212 -9.68 -0.64 7.35
C SER A 212 -9.62 0.55 6.40
N LEU A 213 -10.72 1.28 6.29
CA LEU A 213 -10.85 2.44 5.40
C LEU A 213 -11.26 3.65 6.22
N THR A 214 -10.48 4.72 6.15
CA THR A 214 -10.77 5.99 6.83
C THR A 214 -10.82 7.11 5.80
N LEU A 215 -11.99 7.70 5.63
CA LEU A 215 -12.21 8.89 4.80
C LEU A 215 -12.13 10.14 5.68
N LEU A 216 -11.20 11.04 5.34
CA LEU A 216 -11.09 12.37 5.91
C LEU A 216 -11.45 13.45 4.89
N VAL A 217 -12.13 14.49 5.35
CA VAL A 217 -12.42 15.69 4.55
C VAL A 217 -12.14 16.90 5.44
N ALA A 218 -11.32 17.83 4.96
CA ALA A 218 -10.77 18.94 5.75
C ALA A 218 -10.17 18.46 7.09
N GLU A 219 -9.38 17.37 7.04
CA GLU A 219 -8.76 16.71 8.20
C GLU A 219 -9.74 16.15 9.26
N ARG A 220 -11.05 16.14 8.98
CA ARG A 220 -12.08 15.55 9.84
C ARG A 220 -12.45 14.16 9.35
N THR A 221 -12.49 13.18 10.24
CA THR A 221 -12.95 11.83 9.92
C THR A 221 -14.44 11.85 9.61
N ILE A 222 -14.76 11.70 8.32
CA ILE A 222 -16.15 11.60 7.87
C ILE A 222 -16.64 10.17 8.05
N ARG A 223 -15.78 9.19 7.76
CA ARG A 223 -16.18 7.79 7.88
C ARG A 223 -14.99 6.90 8.14
N GLN A 224 -15.20 5.88 8.96
CA GLN A 224 -14.25 4.81 9.18
C GLN A 224 -15.00 3.48 9.19
N VAL A 225 -14.47 2.48 8.51
CA VAL A 225 -15.01 1.11 8.50
C VAL A 225 -13.87 0.10 8.53
N GLU A 226 -14.15 -1.06 9.12
CA GLU A 226 -13.30 -2.24 9.02
C GLU A 226 -14.14 -3.40 8.48
N ARG A 227 -13.59 -4.14 7.53
CA ARG A 227 -14.28 -5.21 6.80
C ARG A 227 -13.32 -6.34 6.47
N ASP A 228 -13.86 -7.54 6.32
CA ASP A 228 -13.14 -8.62 5.65
C ASP A 228 -12.89 -8.21 4.20
N LEU A 229 -11.71 -8.56 3.69
CA LEU A 229 -11.32 -8.27 2.32
C LEU A 229 -11.55 -9.52 1.46
N PRO A 230 -12.62 -9.57 0.64
CA PRO A 230 -12.97 -10.76 -0.13
C PRO A 230 -12.08 -10.87 -1.37
N LEU A 231 -10.81 -11.25 -1.16
CA LEU A 231 -9.88 -11.49 -2.25
C LEU A 231 -10.16 -12.85 -2.92
N PRO A 232 -10.01 -12.96 -4.25
CA PRO A 232 -10.09 -14.25 -4.91
C PRO A 232 -8.89 -15.12 -4.53
N ALA A 233 -9.07 -16.44 -4.56
CA ALA A 233 -8.02 -17.41 -4.20
C ALA A 233 -6.76 -17.29 -5.07
N SER A 234 -6.90 -16.80 -6.30
CA SER A 234 -5.78 -16.52 -7.20
C SER A 234 -6.09 -15.28 -8.04
N ILE A 235 -5.11 -14.37 -8.12
CA ILE A 235 -5.17 -13.16 -8.96
C ILE A 235 -4.14 -13.34 -10.08
N PRO A 236 -4.56 -13.72 -11.30
CA PRO A 236 -3.67 -13.76 -12.46
C PRO A 236 -3.40 -12.34 -12.97
N LEU A 237 -2.15 -11.99 -13.23
CA LEU A 237 -1.74 -10.64 -13.66
C LEU A 237 -1.34 -10.56 -15.13
N GLY A 238 -1.80 -11.53 -15.93
CA GLY A 238 -1.54 -11.60 -17.37
C GLY A 238 -0.05 -11.59 -17.69
N ASN A 239 0.41 -10.56 -18.42
CA ASN A 239 1.81 -10.38 -18.80
C ASN A 239 2.75 -10.01 -17.62
N GLY A 240 2.19 -9.95 -16.42
CA GLY A 240 2.87 -9.63 -15.18
C GLY A 240 3.12 -8.14 -14.99
N ILE A 241 3.14 -7.72 -13.73
CA ILE A 241 3.42 -6.34 -13.33
C ILE A 241 4.94 -6.17 -13.19
N PRO A 242 5.54 -5.15 -13.84
CA PRO A 242 6.96 -4.87 -13.68
C PRO A 242 7.24 -4.40 -12.25
N ILE A 243 8.25 -4.97 -11.62
CA ILE A 243 8.68 -4.50 -10.31
C ILE A 243 9.58 -3.25 -10.49
N PRO A 244 9.32 -2.13 -9.77
CA PRO A 244 10.12 -0.91 -9.89
C PRO A 244 11.62 -1.15 -9.64
N GLY A 245 12.48 -0.49 -10.41
CA GLY A 245 13.95 -0.60 -10.29
C GLY A 245 14.60 -1.68 -11.16
N LEU A 246 13.82 -2.48 -11.89
CA LEU A 246 14.31 -3.52 -12.81
C LEU A 246 14.41 -3.09 -14.28
N SER A 247 14.67 -1.79 -14.55
CA SER A 247 14.82 -1.30 -15.93
C SER A 247 15.70 -2.27 -16.72
N ARG A 248 15.16 -2.79 -17.82
CA ARG A 248 15.92 -3.70 -18.69
C ARG A 248 17.14 -2.94 -19.18
N THR A 249 18.32 -3.38 -18.78
CA THR A 249 19.53 -3.10 -19.53
C THR A 249 19.43 -3.92 -20.82
N THR A 250 18.66 -3.43 -21.79
CA THR A 250 18.66 -3.97 -23.15
C THR A 250 18.79 -2.83 -24.13
N GLU A 251 20.04 -2.46 -24.41
CA GLU A 251 20.52 -2.43 -25.79
C GLU A 251 22.05 -2.68 -25.81
N PRO A 252 22.50 -3.88 -26.22
CA PRO A 252 23.83 -4.01 -26.80
C PRO A 252 23.78 -3.31 -28.15
N ASP A 253 24.61 -2.29 -28.31
CA ASP A 253 24.93 -1.64 -29.59
C ASP A 253 25.52 -2.69 -30.54
N ALA A 254 24.62 -3.41 -31.22
CA ALA A 254 24.95 -4.32 -32.29
C ALA A 254 25.20 -3.50 -33.54
N GLY A 255 26.44 -3.03 -33.66
CA GLY A 255 27.19 -3.08 -34.91
C GLY A 255 26.61 -2.25 -36.06
N ARG A 256 27.10 -1.01 -36.15
CA ARG A 256 27.30 -0.39 -37.46
C ARG A 256 28.65 0.31 -37.57
N GLY A 257 29.67 -0.52 -37.82
CA GLY A 257 30.69 -0.29 -38.84
C GLY A 257 31.78 0.74 -38.56
N GLY A 258 33.04 0.27 -38.55
CA GLY A 258 34.18 1.18 -38.71
C GLY A 258 35.51 0.61 -38.26
N THR A 259 36.00 -0.43 -38.92
CA THR A 259 37.40 -0.89 -38.84
C THR A 259 38.40 0.25 -39.11
N ALA A 260 39.28 0.52 -38.15
CA ALA A 260 40.64 1.00 -38.44
C ALA A 260 41.59 0.56 -37.32
N ALA A 261 42.53 -0.30 -37.69
CA ALA A 261 43.61 -0.76 -36.86
C ALA A 261 44.59 0.38 -36.54
N ARG A 262 45.07 0.44 -35.28
CA ARG A 262 46.51 0.62 -35.02
C ARG A 262 46.87 0.25 -33.59
N ARG A 263 47.91 -0.58 -33.50
CA ARG A 263 48.72 -0.85 -32.31
C ARG A 263 49.33 0.46 -31.80
N ASP A 264 49.48 0.61 -30.49
CA ASP A 264 50.81 0.72 -29.88
C ASP A 264 50.72 0.79 -28.34
N ASP A 265 51.72 0.18 -27.74
CA ASP A 265 51.96 -0.03 -26.32
C ASP A 265 52.04 1.28 -25.52
N ALA A 266 51.40 1.31 -24.34
CA ALA A 266 51.87 2.09 -23.19
C ALA A 266 51.19 1.60 -21.90
N ASN A 267 51.92 0.75 -21.19
CA ASN A 267 51.74 0.44 -19.77
C ASN A 267 51.96 1.71 -18.92
N PRO A 268 50.98 2.21 -18.14
CA PRO A 268 51.22 3.31 -17.21
C PRO A 268 51.69 2.79 -15.85
N ASP A 269 52.84 3.31 -15.43
CA ASP A 269 53.54 3.15 -14.15
C ASP A 269 52.61 3.31 -12.92
N PRO A 270 52.62 2.37 -11.95
CA PRO A 270 51.84 2.47 -10.70
C PRO A 270 52.40 3.44 -9.64
N SER A 271 53.33 4.33 -9.98
CA SER A 271 54.03 5.20 -8.99
C SER A 271 53.67 6.69 -9.05
N ALA A 272 52.53 7.07 -9.61
CA ALA A 272 52.08 8.48 -9.61
C ALA A 272 51.22 8.81 -8.36
N PRO A 273 51.55 9.85 -7.58
CA PRO A 273 50.74 10.24 -6.44
C PRO A 273 49.38 10.79 -6.89
N VAL A 274 48.31 10.20 -6.35
CA VAL A 274 46.91 10.63 -6.51
C VAL A 274 46.78 12.07 -6.00
N ARG A 275 46.55 13.02 -6.90
CA ARG A 275 46.15 14.38 -6.52
C ARG A 275 44.69 14.36 -6.00
N PRO A 276 44.39 14.96 -4.83
CA PRO A 276 43.01 15.12 -4.41
C PRO A 276 42.25 16.04 -5.37
N ARG A 277 41.02 15.66 -5.72
CA ARG A 277 40.10 16.51 -6.49
C ARG A 277 39.70 17.73 -5.63
N PRO A 278 39.62 18.94 -6.21
CA PRO A 278 39.11 20.10 -5.50
C PRO A 278 37.60 19.97 -5.23
N ASP A 279 37.19 20.38 -4.02
CA ASP A 279 35.82 20.41 -3.53
C ASP A 279 35.01 21.49 -4.29
N PRO A 280 33.86 21.16 -4.89
CA PRO A 280 33.07 22.11 -5.68
C PRO A 280 32.35 23.19 -4.87
N ASN A 281 32.44 23.19 -3.52
CA ASN A 281 31.73 24.15 -2.66
C ASN A 281 32.65 25.05 -1.79
N GLY A 282 33.91 25.26 -2.18
CA GLY A 282 34.79 26.22 -1.51
C GLY A 282 34.52 27.68 -1.93
N PRO A 283 34.43 28.64 -0.98
CA PRO A 283 34.24 30.06 -1.32
C PRO A 283 35.47 30.64 -2.03
N PRO A 284 35.31 31.63 -2.94
CA PRO A 284 36.43 32.24 -3.64
C PRO A 284 37.30 33.02 -2.66
N GLY A 285 38.57 32.59 -2.53
CA GLY A 285 39.59 33.30 -1.78
C GLY A 285 40.20 34.41 -2.63
N ASP A 286 40.01 35.66 -2.19
CA ASP A 286 40.70 36.83 -2.72
C ASP A 286 42.17 36.83 -2.28
N LEU A 287 43.03 36.99 -3.28
CA LEU A 287 44.46 37.21 -3.14
C LEU A 287 44.72 38.62 -2.59
N ALA A 288 45.41 38.67 -1.46
CA ALA A 288 45.98 39.87 -0.88
C ALA A 288 47.02 40.53 -1.81
N ASP A 289 46.98 41.86 -1.88
CA ASP A 289 48.04 42.72 -2.39
C ASP A 289 48.41 43.75 -1.29
N ASP A 290 49.70 44.06 -1.21
CA ASP A 290 50.42 44.60 -0.04
C ASP A 290 50.62 46.15 -0.09
N GLY A 291 49.97 46.88 0.84
CA GLY A 291 50.41 48.11 1.55
C GLY A 291 50.75 49.43 0.80
N PRO A 292 51.14 50.54 1.51
CA PRO A 292 51.07 50.84 2.95
C PRO A 292 50.67 52.31 3.36
N ALA A 293 50.56 52.52 4.70
CA ALA A 293 50.70 53.76 5.50
C ALA A 293 49.59 54.84 5.47
N GLY A 294 48.83 55.04 6.55
CA GLY A 294 49.14 56.06 7.58
C GLY A 294 47.86 56.69 8.19
N PRO A 295 47.93 57.44 9.30
CA PRO A 295 47.13 57.16 10.51
C PRO A 295 46.09 58.24 10.89
N ALA A 296 45.26 57.90 11.90
CA ALA A 296 44.83 58.73 13.06
C ALA A 296 43.32 58.73 13.35
N GLY A 297 42.98 58.39 14.59
CA GLY A 297 42.06 59.21 15.40
C GLY A 297 40.61 58.72 15.54
N PRO A 298 40.06 58.67 16.77
CA PRO A 298 38.73 58.14 17.09
C PRO A 298 37.65 59.25 17.12
N ASP A 299 36.37 58.89 17.04
CA ASP A 299 35.30 59.48 17.86
C ASP A 299 33.99 58.67 17.72
N GLU A 300 33.55 58.14 18.87
CA GLU A 300 32.15 57.84 19.24
C GLU A 300 31.40 59.18 19.49
N PRO A 301 30.10 59.21 19.88
CA PRO A 301 28.91 58.45 19.50
C PRO A 301 27.69 59.40 19.27
N ASP A 302 26.47 58.88 19.50
CA ASP A 302 25.18 59.52 19.84
C ASP A 302 24.06 59.65 18.78
N GLU A 303 23.06 58.77 18.98
CA GLU A 303 21.61 59.01 19.19
C GLU A 303 20.75 59.81 18.15
N PRO A 304 19.39 59.79 18.21
CA PRO A 304 18.45 58.95 18.99
C PRO A 304 17.28 58.35 18.16
N PRO A 305 16.36 57.58 18.79
CA PRO A 305 15.20 56.98 18.12
C PRO A 305 13.99 57.94 18.01
N VAL A 306 13.14 57.67 17.01
CA VAL A 306 11.89 58.41 16.75
C VAL A 306 10.69 57.61 17.27
N GLY A 307 10.01 58.20 18.26
CA GLY A 307 8.55 58.36 18.35
C GLY A 307 7.65 57.13 18.42
#